data_AF-A0A7X9GZM5-F1
#
_entry.id   AF-A0A7X9GZM5-F1
#
_cell.length_a   1.000
_cell.length_b   1.000
_cell.length_c   1.000
_cell.angle_alpha   90.00
_cell.angle_beta   90.00
_cell.angle_gamma   90.00
#
_symmetry.space_group_name_H-M   'P 1'
#
loop_
_entity.id
_entity.type
_entity.pdbx_description
1 polymer ?
#
loop_
_entity_poly.entity_id
_entity_poly.type
_entity_poly.pdbx_seq_one_letter_code
_entity_poly.pdbx_strand_id
1 'polypeptide(L)' 'MKRPPALKEHDSAVILSPAGRIDVRYVEGAAGLLKRWGLQPIIAPHALGK' A
#
# COMPACT_ATOMS: atom_id res chain seq x y z
N MET A 1 -11.97 -13.02 -20.42
CA MET A 1 -11.23 -12.09 -19.54
C MET A 1 -10.99 -12.75 -18.19
N LYS A 2 -9.74 -12.77 -17.71
CA LYS A 2 -9.42 -13.28 -16.36
C LYS A 2 -9.55 -12.12 -15.38
N ARG A 3 -10.43 -12.25 -14.37
CA ARG A 3 -10.58 -11.25 -13.30
C ARG A 3 -9.72 -11.67 -12.11
N PRO A 4 -9.07 -10.72 -11.43
CA PRO A 4 -8.43 -11.03 -10.15
C PRO A 4 -9.49 -11.43 -9.11
N PRO A 5 -9.08 -12.18 -8.08
CA PRO A 5 -9.95 -12.44 -6.93
C PRO A 5 -10.36 -11.13 -6.26
N ALA A 6 -11.54 -11.15 -5.61
CA ALA A 6 -11.98 -10.02 -4.79
C ALA A 6 -11.07 -9.87 -3.56
N LEU A 7 -10.85 -8.62 -3.15
CA LEU A 7 -10.14 -8.28 -1.93
C LEU A 7 -10.91 -8.76 -0.70
N LYS A 8 -10.20 -9.30 0.28
CA LYS A 8 -10.75 -9.79 1.55
C LYS A 8 -10.10 -9.09 2.74
N GLU A 9 -10.75 -9.22 3.90
CA GLU A 9 -10.11 -8.85 5.17
C GLU A 9 -8.77 -9.59 5.32
N HIS A 10 -7.79 -8.88 5.88
CA HIS A 10 -6.44 -9.36 6.14
C HIS A 10 -5.57 -9.65 4.91
N ASP A 11 -6.07 -9.38 3.69
CA ASP A 11 -5.23 -9.40 2.50
C ASP A 11 -4.11 -8.34 2.59
N SER A 12 -2.99 -8.65 1.93
CA SER A 12 -1.85 -7.73 1.85
C SER A 12 -2.05 -6.66 0.79
N ALA A 13 -1.68 -5.42 1.11
CA ALA A 13 -1.75 -4.27 0.21
C ALA A 13 -0.37 -3.60 0.10
N VAL A 14 0.27 -3.72 -1.06
CA VAL A 14 1.62 -3.16 -1.27
C VAL A 14 1.51 -1.71 -1.73
N ILE A 15 2.25 -0.81 -1.07
CA ILE A 15 2.43 0.59 -1.48
C ILE A 15 3.81 0.71 -2.15
N LEU A 16 3.82 1.16 -3.40
CA LEU A 16 5.02 1.40 -4.21
C LEU A 16 4.94 2.78 -4.89
N SER A 17 6.11 3.35 -5.26
CA SER A 17 6.20 4.65 -5.93
C SER A 17 7.01 4.57 -7.23
N PRO A 18 6.45 4.01 -8.32
CA PRO A 18 7.21 3.72 -9.54
C PRO A 18 7.51 4.96 -10.39
N ALA A 19 6.76 6.05 -10.22
CA ALA A 19 6.86 7.23 -11.09
C ALA A 19 7.72 8.35 -10.48
N GLY A 20 7.45 8.75 -9.24
CA GLY A 20 8.11 9.89 -8.59
C GLY A 20 8.14 9.75 -7.07
N ARG A 21 8.84 10.67 -6.39
CA ARG A 21 8.92 10.67 -4.93
C ARG A 21 7.62 11.20 -4.34
N ILE A 22 7.10 10.51 -3.33
CA ILE A 22 5.96 10.95 -2.51
C ILE A 22 6.50 11.30 -1.12
N ASP A 23 5.93 12.33 -0.48
CA ASP A 23 6.24 12.66 0.90
C ASP A 23 5.89 11.48 1.82
N VAL A 24 6.86 11.08 2.65
CA VAL A 24 6.79 9.92 3.56
C VAL A 24 5.52 9.96 4.43
N ARG A 25 5.08 11.14 4.86
CA ARG A 25 3.88 11.30 5.70
C ARG A 25 2.62 10.81 5.02
N TYR A 26 2.52 10.94 3.70
CA TYR A 26 1.38 10.43 2.93
C TYR A 26 1.46 8.91 2.76
N VAL A 27 2.66 8.35 2.57
CA VAL A 27 2.86 6.90 2.45
C VAL A 27 2.51 6.20 3.76
N GLU A 28 3.00 6.72 4.88
CA GLU A 28 2.70 6.19 6.22
C GLU A 28 1.23 6.39 6.59
N GLY A 29 0.64 7.55 6.26
CA GLY A 29 -0.78 7.82 6.45
C GLY A 29 -1.67 6.84 5.67
N ALA A 30 -1.32 6.55 4.41
CA ALA A 30 -2.02 5.56 3.59
C ALA A 30 -1.91 4.14 4.19
N ALA A 31 -0.72 3.73 4.65
CA ALA A 31 -0.55 2.46 5.34
C ALA A 31 -1.45 2.39 6.59
N GLY A 32 -1.49 3.45 7.40
CA GLY A 32 -2.38 3.54 8.56
C GLY A 32 -3.87 3.41 8.20
N LEU A 33 -4.30 4.02 7.10
CA LEU A 33 -5.68 3.91 6.61
C LEU A 33 -6.02 2.48 6.16
N LEU A 34 -5.15 1.85 5.36
CA LEU A 34 -5.35 0.47 4.89
C LEU A 34 -5.44 -0.52 6.06
N LYS A 35 -4.61 -0.31 7.10
CA LYS A 35 -4.69 -1.11 8.33
C LYS A 35 -6.05 -0.96 9.04
N ARG A 36 -6.61 0.25 9.10
CA ARG A 36 -7.96 0.48 9.67
C ARG A 36 -9.08 -0.16 8.85
N TRP A 37 -8.87 -0.37 7.56
CA TRP A 37 -9.77 -1.13 6.69
C TRP A 37 -9.62 -2.65 6.84
N GLY A 38 -8.76 -3.12 7.74
CA GLY A 38 -8.55 -4.55 8.00
C GLY A 38 -7.50 -5.22 7.11
N LEU A 39 -6.78 -4.46 6.28
CA LEU A 39 -5.72 -4.98 5.41
C LEU A 39 -4.35 -5.02 6.08
N GLN A 40 -3.40 -5.71 5.45
CA GLN A 40 -2.00 -5.77 5.86
C GLN A 40 -1.13 -4.92 4.90
N PRO A 41 -0.93 -3.63 5.18
CA PRO A 41 -0.14 -2.76 4.33
C PRO A 41 1.36 -3.15 4.36
N ILE A 42 1.99 -3.16 3.18
CA ILE A 42 3.42 -3.41 3.00
C ILE A 42 4.00 -2.23 2.22
N ILE A 43 4.90 -1.46 2.84
CA ILE A 43 5.61 -0.36 2.16
C ILE A 43 6.84 -0.95 1.47
N ALA A 44 6.92 -0.83 0.15
CA ALA A 44 8.07 -1.31 -0.62
C ALA A 44 9.34 -0.48 -0.32
N PRO A 45 10.55 -1.05 -0.43
CA PRO A 45 11.80 -0.40 0.01
C PRO A 45 11.99 1.02 -0.55
N HIS A 46 11.71 1.23 -1.83
CA HIS A 46 11.92 2.50 -2.52
C HIS A 46 10.74 3.46 -2.46
N ALA A 47 9.60 3.07 -1.86
CA ALA A 47 8.41 3.91 -1.78
C ALA A 47 8.64 5.17 -0.92
N LEU A 48 9.62 5.13 0.00
CA LEU A 48 9.99 6.25 0.87
C LEU A 48 11.10 7.13 0.29
N GLY A 49 11.51 6.89 -0.96
CA GLY A 49 12.59 7.64 -1.61
C GLY A 49 13.97 7.39 -0.99
N LYS A 50 14.17 6.19 -0.42
CA LYS A 50 15.44 5.68 0.11
C LYS A 50 15.91 4.49 -0.71
#